data_AF-A0AA43ZUS0-F1
#
_entry.id   AF-A0AA43ZUS0-F1
#
_cell.length_a   1.000
_cell.length_b   1.000
_cell.length_c   1.000
_cell.angle_alpha   90.00
_cell.angle_beta   90.00
_cell.angle_gamma   90.00
#
_symmetry.space_group_name_H-M   'P 1'
#
loop_
_entity.id
_entity.type
_entity.pdbx_description
1 polymer ?
#
loop_
_entity_poly.entity_id
_entity_poly.type
_entity_poly.pdbx_seq_one_letter_code
_entity_poly.pdbx_strand_id
1 'polypeptide(L)'
;AEDLGTACDLLDTLTAHKDGCVGMAANMIGVNKRMIAFDNEGEYMVMLNPVIIKQSGAYEAEEGCLSLTGTRKAKRFKSIKVQWQNEKLQTRLKTFTGWTAEIIQHEIDHCEGILI
;
A
#
# COMPACT_ATOMS: atom_id res chain seq x y z
N ALA A 1 14.81 2.29 -15.36
CA ALA A 1 13.89 2.84 -16.38
C ALA A 1 12.51 2.21 -16.25
N GLU A 2 12.40 0.89 -16.08
CA GLU A 2 11.11 0.17 -15.95
C GLU A 2 10.35 0.44 -14.64
N ASP A 3 11.04 0.64 -13.50
CA ASP A 3 10.37 0.85 -12.21
C ASP A 3 9.55 2.15 -12.16
N LEU A 4 10.00 3.20 -12.84
CA LEU A 4 9.27 4.46 -12.96
C LEU A 4 8.01 4.28 -13.83
N GLY A 5 8.09 3.47 -14.89
CA GLY A 5 6.92 3.12 -15.71
C GLY A 5 5.87 2.39 -14.88
N THR A 6 6.28 1.36 -14.14
CA THR A 6 5.37 0.62 -13.23
C THR A 6 4.74 1.52 -12.16
N ALA A 7 5.51 2.47 -11.62
CA ALA A 7 4.99 3.44 -10.64
C ALA A 7 3.91 4.34 -11.26
N CYS A 8 4.12 4.82 -12.48
CA CYS A 8 3.10 5.58 -13.22
C CYS A 8 1.86 4.73 -13.50
N ASP A 9 2.02 3.49 -13.99
CA ASP A 9 0.88 2.61 -14.30
C ASP A 9 0.02 2.34 -13.04
N LEU A 10 0.66 2.16 -11.87
CA LEU A 10 -0.02 2.00 -10.59
C LEU A 10 -0.82 3.25 -10.21
N LEU A 11 -0.22 4.44 -10.34
CA LEU A 11 -0.86 5.70 -10.02
C LEU A 11 -2.04 6.00 -10.95
N ASP A 12 -1.87 5.74 -12.25
CA ASP A 12 -2.92 5.92 -13.25
C ASP A 12 -4.11 4.99 -12.97
N THR A 13 -3.83 3.73 -12.63
CA THR A 13 -4.87 2.76 -12.28
C THR A 13 -5.59 3.15 -10.98
N LEU A 14 -4.84 3.53 -9.93
CA LEU A 14 -5.43 4.00 -8.68
C LEU A 14 -6.30 5.24 -8.90
N THR A 15 -5.84 6.18 -9.72
CA THR A 15 -6.58 7.41 -10.06
C THR A 15 -7.86 7.10 -10.82
N ALA A 16 -7.84 6.13 -11.74
CA ALA A 16 -9.03 5.67 -12.46
C ALA A 16 -10.07 5.01 -11.54
N HIS A 17 -9.64 4.46 -10.41
CA HIS A 17 -10.48 3.76 -9.42
C HIS A 17 -10.68 4.54 -8.12
N LYS A 18 -10.35 5.84 -8.09
CA LYS A 18 -10.38 6.70 -6.88
C LYS A 18 -11.72 6.71 -6.12
N ASP A 19 -12.83 6.43 -6.81
CA ASP A 19 -14.18 6.46 -6.23
C ASP A 19 -14.47 5.24 -5.32
N GLY A 20 -13.61 4.22 -5.34
CA GLY A 20 -13.77 3.00 -4.52
C GLY A 20 -12.46 2.31 -4.12
N CYS A 21 -11.31 2.90 -4.44
CA CYS A 21 -9.99 2.33 -4.19
C CYS A 21 -9.07 3.40 -3.59
N VAL A 22 -8.41 3.04 -2.50
CA VAL A 22 -7.49 3.92 -1.75
C VAL A 22 -6.04 3.43 -1.76
N GLY A 23 -5.79 2.24 -2.33
CA GLY A 23 -4.49 1.60 -2.36
C GLY A 23 -4.44 0.48 -3.40
N MET A 24 -3.27 0.30 -4.00
CA MET A 24 -2.97 -0.78 -4.94
C MET A 24 -1.51 -1.24 -4.83
N ALA A 25 -1.29 -2.54 -4.97
CA ALA A 25 0.02 -3.17 -5.10
C ALA A 25 0.30 -3.60 -6.54
N ALA A 26 1.58 -3.63 -6.93
CA ALA A 26 2.01 -3.94 -8.30
C ALA A 26 1.56 -5.32 -8.80
N ASN A 27 1.37 -6.29 -7.89
CA ASN A 27 0.85 -7.61 -8.23
C ASN A 27 -0.56 -7.54 -8.84
N MET A 28 -1.37 -6.55 -8.48
CA MET A 28 -2.72 -6.34 -9.01
C MET A 28 -2.74 -5.93 -10.49
N ILE A 29 -1.65 -5.34 -10.99
CA ILE A 29 -1.46 -5.01 -12.41
C ILE A 29 -0.57 -6.03 -13.12
N GLY A 30 -0.38 -7.21 -12.53
CA GLY A 30 0.40 -8.31 -13.11
C GLY A 30 1.92 -8.13 -13.03
N VAL A 31 2.41 -7.18 -12.23
CA VAL A 31 3.84 -6.93 -12.07
C VAL A 31 4.34 -7.51 -10.75
N ASN A 32 5.24 -8.50 -10.83
CA ASN A 32 5.85 -9.14 -9.66
C ASN A 32 7.00 -8.29 -9.09
N LYS A 33 6.67 -7.09 -8.59
CA LYS A 33 7.59 -6.19 -7.88
C LYS A 33 6.97 -5.78 -6.54
N ARG A 34 7.81 -5.57 -5.53
CA ARG A 34 7.38 -5.08 -4.22
C ARG A 34 7.19 -3.56 -4.29
N MET A 35 6.06 -3.13 -4.83
CA MET A 35 5.72 -1.73 -5.04
C MET A 35 4.25 -1.50 -4.71
N ILE A 36 3.97 -0.40 -4.02
CA ILE A 36 2.60 0.00 -3.65
C ILE A 36 2.37 1.46 -4.03
N ALA A 37 1.13 1.78 -4.41
CA ALA A 37 0.61 3.13 -4.56
C ALA A 37 -0.62 3.29 -3.68
N PHE A 38 -0.78 4.44 -3.01
CA PHE A 38 -1.91 4.67 -2.13
C PHE A 38 -2.25 6.15 -2.01
N ASP A 39 -3.50 6.43 -1.65
CA ASP A 39 -3.95 7.75 -1.26
C ASP A 39 -3.49 8.08 0.17
N ASN A 40 -2.77 9.18 0.30
CA ASN A 40 -2.37 9.73 1.59
C ASN A 40 -3.07 11.07 1.80
N GLU A 41 -4.36 11.01 2.15
CA GLU A 41 -5.18 12.18 2.48
C GLU A 41 -5.31 13.16 1.29
N GLY A 42 -5.51 12.62 0.07
CA GLY A 42 -5.65 13.40 -1.16
C GLY A 42 -4.35 13.63 -1.93
N GLU A 43 -3.20 13.17 -1.42
CA GLU A 43 -1.94 13.10 -2.17
C GLU A 43 -1.56 11.64 -2.43
N TYR A 44 -1.45 11.25 -3.71
CA TYR A 44 -1.01 9.91 -4.05
C TYR A 44 0.49 9.73 -3.82
N MET A 45 0.85 8.62 -3.19
CA MET A 45 2.22 8.27 -2.89
C MET A 45 2.57 6.89 -3.45
N VAL A 46 3.82 6.72 -3.90
CA VAL A 46 4.38 5.43 -4.28
C VAL A 46 5.52 5.06 -3.34
N MET A 47 5.53 3.79 -2.91
CA MET A 47 6.65 3.21 -2.18
C MET A 47 7.25 2.04 -2.95
N LEU A 48 8.55 2.14 -3.24
CA LEU A 48 9.33 1.05 -3.80
C LEU A 48 9.98 0.27 -2.66
N ASN A 49 9.90 -1.06 -2.72
CA ASN A 49 10.43 -1.98 -1.72
C ASN A 49 10.05 -1.60 -0.26
N PRO A 50 8.78 -1.31 0.06
CA PRO A 50 8.38 -0.95 1.41
C PRO A 50 8.57 -2.09 2.41
N VAL A 51 9.09 -1.78 3.58
CA VAL A 51 9.27 -2.71 4.71
C VAL A 51 8.80 -2.06 5.99
N ILE A 52 7.90 -2.72 6.73
CA ILE A 52 7.50 -2.30 8.07
C ILE A 52 8.60 -2.73 9.04
N ILE A 53 9.28 -1.76 9.65
CA ILE A 53 10.38 -2.01 10.60
C ILE A 53 9.95 -1.94 12.07
N LYS A 54 8.80 -1.30 12.36
CA LYS A 54 8.16 -1.27 13.68
C LYS A 54 6.65 -1.15 13.51
N GLN A 55 5.91 -1.75 14.44
CA GLN A 55 4.45 -1.68 14.47
C GLN A 55 3.95 -1.70 15.92
N SER A 56 2.87 -0.95 16.23
CA SER A 56 2.31 -0.88 17.57
C SER A 56 0.81 -0.59 17.57
N GLY A 57 0.15 -0.93 18.69
CA GLY A 57 -1.29 -0.74 18.86
C GLY A 57 -2.12 -1.66 17.96
N ALA A 58 -2.02 -2.97 18.17
CA ALA A 58 -2.79 -3.95 17.40
C ALA A 58 -4.31 -3.77 17.61
N TYR A 59 -5.08 -3.93 16.54
CA TYR A 59 -6.54 -3.91 16.53
C TYR A 59 -7.08 -4.79 15.41
N GLU A 60 -8.38 -5.05 15.44
CA GLU A 60 -9.11 -5.72 14.37
C GLU A 60 -9.75 -4.66 13.48
N ALA A 61 -9.40 -4.67 12.20
CA ALA A 61 -9.97 -3.83 11.16
C ALA A 61 -10.97 -4.65 10.32
N GLU A 62 -11.94 -3.98 9.71
CA GLU A 62 -12.85 -4.58 8.73
C GLU A 62 -12.61 -3.93 7.37
N GLU A 63 -12.04 -4.70 6.45
CA GLU A 63 -11.48 -4.20 5.19
C GLU A 63 -12.19 -4.84 3.99
N GLY A 64 -12.28 -4.09 2.89
CA GLY A 64 -12.63 -4.61 1.56
C GLY A 64 -11.40 -4.63 0.65
N CYS A 65 -11.44 -5.42 -0.42
CA CYS A 65 -10.39 -5.44 -1.43
C CYS A 65 -11.01 -5.51 -2.82
N LEU A 66 -10.47 -4.81 -3.82
CA LEU A 66 -10.97 -4.88 -5.20
C LEU A 66 -10.98 -6.31 -5.77
N SER A 67 -10.11 -7.19 -5.26
CA SER A 67 -10.03 -8.59 -5.68
C SER A 67 -11.09 -9.50 -5.04
N LEU A 68 -11.84 -9.04 -4.03
CA LEU A 68 -12.75 -9.86 -3.24
C LEU A 68 -14.10 -9.16 -3.01
N THR A 69 -15.19 -9.90 -3.10
CA THR A 69 -16.53 -9.41 -2.71
C THR A 69 -16.72 -9.43 -1.20
N GLY A 70 -17.18 -8.31 -0.62
CA GLY A 70 -17.51 -8.17 0.79
C GLY A 70 -16.38 -7.61 1.65
N THR A 71 -16.60 -7.59 2.96
CA THR A 71 -15.61 -7.17 3.96
C THR A 71 -15.10 -8.36 4.77
N ARG A 72 -13.85 -8.24 5.25
CA ARG A 72 -13.21 -9.27 6.07
C ARG A 72 -12.43 -8.64 7.21
N LYS A 73 -12.27 -9.40 8.29
CA LYS A 73 -11.53 -8.98 9.47
C LYS A 73 -10.04 -9.20 9.28
N ALA A 74 -9.23 -8.17 9.49
CA ALA A 74 -7.78 -8.24 9.42
C ALA A 74 -7.15 -7.67 10.69
N LYS A 75 -6.01 -8.25 11.11
CA LYS A 75 -5.23 -7.70 12.23
C LYS A 75 -4.35 -6.58 11.72
N ARG A 76 -4.51 -5.38 12.27
CA ARG A 76 -3.76 -4.18 11.90
C ARG A 76 -3.12 -3.51 13.09
N PHE A 77 -2.19 -2.61 12.82
CA PHE A 77 -1.47 -1.82 13.82
C PHE A 77 -1.74 -0.33 13.60
N LYS A 78 -2.13 0.37 14.67
CA LYS A 78 -2.48 1.80 14.64
C LYS A 78 -1.32 2.70 14.22
N SER A 79 -0.08 2.25 14.46
CA SER A 79 1.13 2.96 14.07
C SER A 79 2.14 1.98 13.48
N ILE A 80 2.69 2.34 12.32
CA ILE A 80 3.74 1.60 11.65
C ILE A 80 4.90 2.53 11.29
N LYS A 81 6.12 2.04 11.39
CA LYS A 81 7.32 2.71 10.87
C LYS A 81 7.76 1.97 9.62
N VAL A 82 7.77 2.66 8.50
CA VAL A 82 8.03 2.07 7.18
C VAL A 82 9.32 2.64 6.63
N GLN A 83 10.17 1.75 6.12
CA GLN A 83 11.31 2.07 5.28
C GLN A 83 10.96 1.75 3.83
N TRP A 84 11.23 2.65 2.90
CA TRP A 84 10.99 2.44 1.48
C TRP A 84 11.96 3.25 0.63
N GLN A 85 11.95 3.06 -0.68
CA GLN A 85 12.64 3.92 -1.65
C GLN A 85 11.62 4.77 -2.42
N ASN A 86 11.91 6.06 -2.60
CA ASN A 86 11.10 6.91 -3.48
C ASN A 86 11.46 6.70 -4.96
N GLU A 87 10.79 7.41 -5.87
CA GLU A 87 11.02 7.37 -7.33
C GLU A 87 12.48 7.64 -7.74
N LYS A 88 13.23 8.37 -6.89
CA LYS A 88 14.66 8.66 -7.09
C LYS A 88 15.57 7.60 -6.46
N LEU A 89 15.01 6.45 -6.06
CA LEU A 89 15.67 5.35 -5.35
C LEU A 89 16.31 5.75 -4.01
N GLN A 90 15.87 6.86 -3.43
CA GLN A 90 16.37 7.33 -2.14
C GLN A 90 15.61 6.64 -1.02
N THR A 91 16.35 6.06 -0.08
CA THR A 91 15.76 5.46 1.12
C THR A 91 15.10 6.53 1.99
N ARG A 92 13.84 6.31 2.31
CA ARG A 92 13.01 7.12 3.20
C ARG A 92 12.56 6.28 4.38
N LEU A 93 12.31 6.97 5.48
CA LEU A 93 11.86 6.37 6.73
C LEU A 93 10.86 7.30 7.40
N LYS A 94 9.64 6.83 7.64
CA LYS A 94 8.56 7.62 8.23
C LYS A 94 7.64 6.73 9.06
N THR A 95 7.05 7.32 10.09
CA THR A 95 5.97 6.70 10.85
C THR A 95 4.63 7.14 10.26
N PHE A 96 3.77 6.18 9.98
CA PHE A 96 2.39 6.36 9.54
C PHE A 96 1.45 5.89 10.65
N THR A 97 0.27 6.51 10.72
CA THR A 97 -0.74 6.22 11.74
C THR A 97 -2.15 6.26 11.16
N GLY A 98 -3.11 5.67 11.86
CA GLY A 98 -4.52 5.75 11.48
C GLY A 98 -4.81 5.08 10.15
N TRP A 99 -5.67 5.70 9.34
CA TRP A 99 -6.16 5.14 8.09
C TRP A 99 -5.05 4.84 7.08
N THR A 100 -4.12 5.78 6.87
CA THR A 100 -2.97 5.56 5.98
C THR A 100 -2.11 4.37 6.42
N ALA A 101 -1.95 4.16 7.73
CA ALA A 101 -1.21 3.00 8.22
C ALA A 101 -1.92 1.68 7.87
N GLU A 102 -3.25 1.64 7.96
CA GLU A 102 -4.07 0.48 7.58
C GLU A 102 -3.90 0.16 6.09
N ILE A 103 -4.05 1.16 5.21
CA ILE A 103 -3.87 1.01 3.76
C ILE A 103 -2.46 0.47 3.44
N ILE A 104 -1.41 1.07 4.01
CA ILE A 104 -0.04 0.62 3.73
C ILE A 104 0.17 -0.84 4.17
N GLN A 105 -0.38 -1.26 5.31
CA GLN A 105 -0.31 -2.65 5.75
C GLN A 105 -1.01 -3.59 4.75
N HIS A 106 -2.21 -3.21 4.30
CA HIS A 106 -2.97 -3.97 3.31
C HIS A 106 -2.19 -4.14 1.99
N GLU A 107 -1.65 -3.05 1.44
CA GLU A 107 -0.92 -3.13 0.16
C GLU A 107 0.43 -3.86 0.27
N ILE A 108 1.08 -3.80 1.43
CA ILE A 108 2.28 -4.60 1.70
C ILE A 108 1.96 -6.09 1.76
N ASP A 109 0.84 -6.47 2.39
CA ASP A 109 0.38 -7.86 2.45
C ASP A 109 0.16 -8.43 1.04
N HIS A 110 -0.41 -7.65 0.12
CA HIS A 110 -0.54 -8.03 -1.29
C HIS A 110 0.80 -8.34 -1.93
N CYS A 111 1.84 -7.55 -1.64
CA CYS A 111 3.19 -7.81 -2.14
C CYS A 111 3.80 -9.12 -1.61
N GLU A 112 3.25 -9.67 -0.52
CA GLU A 112 3.64 -10.94 0.09
C GLU A 112 2.69 -12.09 -0.28
N GLY A 113 1.69 -11.83 -1.13
CA GLY A 113 0.66 -12.80 -1.51
C GLY A 113 -0.34 -13.09 -0.39
N ILE A 114 -0.40 -12.22 0.63
CA ILE A 114 -1.33 -12.30 1.74
C ILE A 114 -2.57 -11.48 1.36
N LEU A 115 -3.72 -12.14 1.34
CA LEU A 115 -5.02 -11.52 1.08
C LEU A 115 -5.85 -11.54 2.37
N ILE A 116 -6.75 -10.57 2.50
CA ILE A 116 -7.71 -10.49 3.60
C ILE A 116 -8.79 -11.58 3.56
#